data_AF-A0ABD2P5D2-F1
#
_entry.id   AF-A0ABD2P5D2-F1
#
_cell.length_a   1.000
_cell.length_b   1.000
_cell.length_c   1.000
_cell.angle_alpha   90.00
_cell.angle_beta   90.00
_cell.angle_gamma   90.00
#
_symmetry.space_group_name_H-M   'P 1'
#
loop_
_entity.id
_entity.type
_entity.pdbx_description
1 polymer ?
#
loop_
_entity_poly.entity_id
_entity_poly.type
_entity_poly.pdbx_seq_one_letter_code
_entity_poly.pdbx_strand_id
1 'polypeptide(L)'
;MVEESVILELVKNKPDGISNDDIKEAIPDAKIEDIAVAINKCLKTGSLELFQNKGKLLYKFKDISQKTAAKGSDNEEKVVFRIIEEAGNKGIWIRDIRFKSNLNMTQLNKVLKSLETKKYIKAVKSVSASKKKVYMLYDLEPDSTVTGGAWYQDQDFESEFVDVLSQQCLRFLTEKAEEARKQGGGPLLARNKSYATAIDVHKFISDLGISKVSLSINDIESILYTVVLDNNAERTVSGDGYLYRAINRFLDPIGLVKTTCGVCPIASRCADTGLINPKVCEYLTEWLEES
;
A
#
# COMPACT_ATOMS: atom_id res chain seq x y z
N MET A 1 35.32 -52.31 -0.40
CA MET A 1 34.23 -51.42 0.08
C MET A 1 34.37 -50.10 -0.66
N VAL A 2 33.41 -49.77 -1.52
CA VAL A 2 33.39 -48.49 -2.23
C VAL A 2 32.88 -47.42 -1.27
N GLU A 3 33.67 -46.38 -1.04
CA GLU A 3 33.23 -45.26 -0.20
C GLU A 3 32.26 -44.33 -0.94
N GLU A 4 31.27 -43.81 -0.22
CA GLU A 4 30.22 -42.91 -0.74
C GLU A 4 30.79 -41.62 -1.33
N SER A 5 31.92 -41.14 -0.79
CA SER A 5 32.67 -39.96 -1.24
C SER A 5 33.05 -40.03 -2.72
N VAL A 6 33.51 -41.19 -3.19
CA VAL A 6 33.97 -41.41 -4.58
C VAL A 6 32.80 -41.28 -5.57
N ILE A 7 31.63 -41.80 -5.22
CA ILE A 7 30.43 -41.70 -6.07
C ILE A 7 29.93 -40.25 -6.13
N LEU A 8 29.98 -39.53 -5.01
CA LEU A 8 29.57 -38.12 -4.96
C LEU A 8 30.52 -37.21 -5.77
N GLU A 9 31.83 -37.47 -5.75
CA GLU A 9 32.80 -36.75 -6.59
C GLU A 9 32.57 -37.00 -8.09
N LEU A 10 32.32 -38.26 -8.47
CA LEU A 10 32.03 -38.59 -9.86
C LEU A 10 30.79 -37.84 -10.36
N VAL A 11 29.70 -37.86 -9.60
CA VAL A 11 28.44 -37.21 -9.99
C VAL A 11 28.55 -35.68 -9.97
N LYS A 12 29.41 -35.09 -9.12
CA LYS A 12 29.74 -33.65 -9.20
C LYS A 12 30.49 -33.27 -10.47
N ASN A 13 31.36 -34.16 -10.98
CA ASN A 13 32.14 -33.91 -12.20
C ASN A 13 31.33 -34.02 -13.51
N LYS A 14 30.15 -34.67 -13.49
CA LYS A 14 29.24 -34.77 -14.65
C LYS A 14 27.83 -34.24 -14.32
N PRO A 15 27.51 -32.95 -14.58
CA PRO A 15 26.23 -32.32 -14.22
C PRO A 15 25.00 -32.83 -15.00
N ASP A 16 25.22 -33.53 -16.12
CA ASP A 16 24.16 -34.13 -16.95
C ASP A 16 23.71 -35.53 -16.48
N GLY A 17 24.32 -36.04 -15.41
CA GLY A 17 23.98 -37.32 -14.80
C GLY A 17 24.84 -38.48 -15.32
N ILE A 18 24.98 -39.52 -14.49
CA ILE A 18 25.87 -40.66 -14.73
C ILE A 18 25.05 -41.94 -14.85
N SER A 19 25.38 -42.80 -15.81
CA SER A 19 24.74 -44.11 -15.95
C SER A 19 25.43 -45.20 -15.11
N ASN A 20 24.78 -46.34 -14.91
CA ASN A 20 25.41 -47.50 -14.25
C ASN A 20 26.68 -47.99 -14.98
N ASP A 21 26.78 -47.78 -16.30
CA ASP A 21 27.92 -48.21 -17.10
C ASP A 21 29.11 -47.26 -16.92
N ASP A 22 28.86 -45.94 -16.85
CA ASP A 22 29.89 -44.93 -16.54
C ASP A 22 30.50 -45.14 -15.14
N ILE A 23 29.71 -45.59 -14.16
CA ILE A 23 30.19 -45.87 -12.79
C ILE A 23 31.07 -47.12 -12.76
N LYS A 24 30.76 -48.12 -13.59
CA LYS A 24 31.58 -49.33 -13.75
C LYS A 24 32.90 -49.05 -14.45
N GLU A 25 32.90 -48.19 -15.47
CA GLU A 25 34.14 -47.77 -16.14
C GLU A 25 35.06 -46.95 -15.23
N ALA A 26 34.48 -46.11 -14.37
CA ALA A 26 35.25 -45.29 -13.43
C ALA A 26 35.83 -46.09 -12.24
N ILE A 27 35.24 -47.24 -11.88
CA ILE A 27 35.69 -48.10 -10.78
C ILE A 27 35.70 -49.57 -11.22
N PRO A 28 36.68 -49.99 -12.04
CA PRO A 28 36.76 -51.36 -12.57
C PRO A 28 37.06 -52.43 -11.51
N ASP A 29 37.63 -52.07 -10.35
CA ASP A 29 38.02 -53.00 -9.27
C ASP A 29 36.92 -53.28 -8.23
N ALA A 30 35.72 -52.70 -8.37
CA ALA A 30 34.64 -52.86 -7.40
C ALA A 30 33.58 -53.88 -7.84
N LYS A 31 33.14 -54.73 -6.89
CA LYS A 31 32.01 -55.64 -7.11
C LYS A 31 30.73 -54.83 -7.33
N ILE A 32 29.91 -55.28 -8.29
CA ILE A 32 28.62 -54.64 -8.65
C ILE A 32 27.69 -54.50 -7.45
N GLU A 33 27.75 -55.46 -6.52
CA GLU A 33 26.98 -55.46 -5.27
C GLU A 33 27.36 -54.30 -4.35
N ASP A 34 28.66 -54.01 -4.19
CA ASP A 34 29.14 -52.91 -3.35
C ASP A 34 28.74 -51.54 -3.92
N ILE A 35 28.75 -51.42 -5.26
CA ILE A 35 28.31 -50.20 -5.97
C ILE A 35 26.81 -49.99 -5.75
N ALA A 36 25.99 -51.03 -5.89
CA ALA A 36 24.55 -50.95 -5.67
C ALA A 36 24.20 -50.58 -4.21
N VAL A 37 24.95 -51.10 -3.24
CA VAL A 37 24.77 -50.75 -1.82
C VAL A 37 25.10 -49.27 -1.57
N ALA A 38 26.20 -48.77 -2.13
CA ALA A 38 26.59 -47.37 -1.99
C ALA A 38 25.58 -46.43 -2.68
N ILE A 39 25.11 -46.76 -3.89
CA ILE A 39 24.06 -45.98 -4.60
C ILE A 39 22.76 -45.96 -3.79
N ASN A 40 22.31 -47.12 -3.30
CA ASN A 40 21.10 -47.19 -2.48
C ASN A 40 21.22 -46.37 -1.18
N LYS A 41 22.42 -46.30 -0.60
CA LYS A 41 22.68 -45.48 0.58
C LYS A 41 22.68 -43.98 0.24
N CYS A 42 23.25 -43.58 -0.90
CA CYS A 42 23.22 -42.20 -1.39
C CYS A 42 21.82 -41.73 -1.83
N LEU A 43 21.00 -42.64 -2.37
CA LEU A 43 19.58 -42.39 -2.64
C LEU A 43 18.78 -42.25 -1.33
N LYS A 44 19.03 -43.10 -0.32
CA LYS A 44 18.40 -42.99 1.00
C LYS A 44 18.79 -41.72 1.75
N THR A 45 20.02 -41.24 1.62
CA THR A 45 20.45 -39.94 2.20
C THR A 45 19.91 -38.75 1.42
N GLY A 46 19.38 -38.97 0.21
CA GLY A 46 18.81 -37.94 -0.66
C GLY A 46 19.87 -37.03 -1.30
N SER A 47 21.11 -37.52 -1.39
CA SER A 47 22.25 -36.83 -2.03
C SER A 47 22.25 -37.06 -3.55
N LEU A 48 21.55 -38.10 -4.02
CA LEU A 48 21.38 -38.46 -5.42
C LEU A 48 19.90 -38.49 -5.79
N GLU A 49 19.58 -38.05 -7.01
CA GLU A 49 18.26 -38.16 -7.63
C GLU A 49 18.35 -39.10 -8.84
N LEU A 50 17.44 -40.06 -8.90
CA LEU A 50 17.30 -41.00 -10.01
C LEU A 50 16.38 -40.38 -11.06
N PHE A 51 16.84 -40.24 -12.30
CA PHE A 51 16.01 -39.81 -13.42
C PHE A 51 16.16 -40.74 -14.62
N GLN A 52 15.14 -40.78 -15.47
CA GLN A 52 15.13 -41.61 -16.68
C GLN A 52 15.17 -40.70 -17.90
N ASN A 53 16.19 -40.85 -18.76
CA ASN A 53 16.30 -40.12 -20.01
C ASN A 53 16.52 -41.10 -21.16
N LYS A 54 15.67 -41.04 -22.19
CA LYS A 54 15.72 -41.91 -23.38
C LYS A 54 15.86 -43.40 -23.05
N GLY A 55 15.16 -43.88 -22.03
CA GLY A 55 15.16 -45.29 -21.62
C GLY A 55 16.35 -45.77 -20.79
N LYS A 56 17.32 -44.89 -20.45
CA LYS A 56 18.43 -45.19 -19.54
C LYS A 56 18.26 -44.51 -18.19
N LEU A 57 18.59 -45.23 -17.11
CA LEU A 57 18.59 -44.70 -15.74
C LEU A 57 19.88 -43.92 -15.49
N LEU A 58 19.75 -42.67 -15.06
CA LEU A 58 20.84 -41.74 -14.79
C LEU A 58 20.73 -41.21 -13.35
N TYR A 59 21.86 -41.02 -12.69
CA TYR A 59 21.95 -40.46 -11.34
C TYR A 59 22.52 -39.04 -11.41
N LYS A 60 21.84 -38.08 -10.76
CA LYS A 60 22.28 -36.69 -10.67
C LYS A 60 22.47 -36.28 -9.21
N PHE A 61 23.50 -35.50 -8.94
CA PHE A 61 23.79 -34.99 -7.59
C PHE A 61 22.79 -33.89 -7.26
N LYS A 62 22.20 -33.99 -6.05
CA LYS A 62 21.25 -33.02 -5.53
C LYS A 62 21.83 -32.35 -4.30
N ASP A 63 21.95 -31.03 -4.36
CA ASP A 63 22.53 -30.26 -3.28
C ASP A 63 21.58 -30.24 -2.07
N ILE A 64 22.09 -30.70 -0.93
CA ILE A 64 21.35 -30.81 0.35
C ILE A 64 20.97 -29.42 0.89
N SER A 65 21.60 -28.35 0.41
CA SER A 65 21.29 -26.94 0.69
C SER A 65 19.87 -26.54 0.28
N GLN A 66 19.22 -27.30 -0.62
CA GLN A 66 17.82 -27.10 -1.00
C GLN A 66 16.83 -28.01 -0.22
N LYS A 67 17.26 -28.64 0.88
CA LYS A 67 16.36 -29.36 1.82
C LYS A 67 15.63 -28.39 2.78
N THR A 68 14.68 -27.64 2.23
CA THR A 68 13.38 -27.38 2.89
C THR A 68 12.30 -27.62 1.84
N ALA A 69 12.26 -28.87 1.39
CA ALA A 69 11.23 -29.43 0.53
C ALA A 69 11.04 -30.90 0.92
N ALA A 70 10.06 -31.18 1.78
CA ALA A 70 9.15 -32.33 1.65
C ALA A 70 8.31 -32.53 2.93
N LYS A 71 7.11 -31.96 2.93
CA LYS A 71 5.88 -32.66 3.34
C LYS A 71 4.68 -31.85 2.87
N GLY A 72 4.04 -32.30 1.78
CA GLY A 72 2.64 -32.08 1.35
C GLY A 72 2.07 -30.65 1.26
N SER A 73 2.28 -29.81 2.27
CA SER A 73 1.77 -28.44 2.40
C SER A 73 2.68 -27.41 1.70
N ASP A 74 3.99 -27.66 1.63
CA ASP A 74 4.96 -26.66 1.13
C ASP A 74 4.87 -26.36 -0.36
N ASN A 75 4.46 -27.32 -1.21
CA ASN A 75 4.35 -27.03 -2.65
C ASN A 75 3.19 -26.07 -2.93
N GLU A 76 2.08 -26.21 -2.22
CA GLU A 76 0.95 -25.28 -2.30
C GLU A 76 1.33 -23.90 -1.72
N GLU A 77 2.05 -23.88 -0.59
CA GLU A 77 2.60 -22.65 0.00
C GLU A 77 3.56 -21.92 -0.96
N LYS A 78 4.47 -22.64 -1.62
CA LYS A 78 5.42 -22.07 -2.59
C LYS A 78 4.72 -21.50 -3.83
N VAL A 79 3.70 -22.19 -4.34
CA VAL A 79 2.92 -21.69 -5.49
C VAL A 79 2.17 -20.41 -5.11
N VAL A 80 1.50 -20.39 -3.95
CA VAL A 80 0.78 -19.20 -3.49
C VAL A 80 1.75 -18.05 -3.20
N PHE A 81 2.90 -18.33 -2.58
CA PHE A 81 3.92 -17.32 -2.31
C PHE A 81 4.44 -16.67 -3.60
N ARG A 82 4.78 -17.46 -4.62
CA ARG A 82 5.24 -16.94 -5.92
C ARG A 82 4.17 -16.06 -6.60
N ILE A 83 2.91 -16.46 -6.54
CA ILE A 83 1.80 -15.66 -7.09
C ILE A 83 1.66 -14.30 -6.38
N ILE A 84 1.90 -14.27 -5.07
CA ILE A 84 1.85 -13.03 -4.27
C ILE A 84 3.08 -12.17 -4.55
N GLU A 85 4.26 -12.78 -4.69
CA GLU A 85 5.52 -12.10 -5.04
C GLU A 85 5.42 -11.43 -6.42
N GLU A 86 4.85 -12.12 -7.42
CA GLU A 86 4.57 -11.57 -8.75
C GLU A 86 3.62 -10.36 -8.72
N ALA A 87 2.76 -10.25 -7.72
CA ALA A 87 1.80 -9.15 -7.61
C ALA A 87 2.41 -7.85 -7.04
N GLY A 88 3.57 -7.95 -6.38
CA GLY A 88 4.28 -6.80 -5.85
C GLY A 88 3.44 -5.92 -4.91
N ASN A 89 3.58 -4.60 -5.04
CA ASN A 89 3.11 -3.60 -4.09
C ASN A 89 1.60 -3.33 -4.13
N LYS A 90 0.94 -3.69 -5.24
CA LYS A 90 -0.53 -3.62 -5.38
C LYS A 90 -1.23 -4.77 -4.66
N GLY A 91 -0.50 -5.84 -4.35
CA GLY A 91 -1.02 -7.07 -3.79
C GLY A 91 -1.99 -7.79 -4.73
N ILE A 92 -2.49 -8.94 -4.29
CA ILE A 92 -3.40 -9.78 -5.06
C ILE A 92 -4.63 -10.17 -4.25
N TRP A 93 -5.79 -10.16 -4.90
CA TRP A 93 -7.05 -10.53 -4.28
C TRP A 93 -7.17 -12.04 -4.10
N ILE A 94 -7.77 -12.51 -3.00
CA ILE A 94 -7.92 -13.94 -2.69
C ILE A 94 -8.60 -14.74 -3.82
N ARG A 95 -9.53 -14.12 -4.57
CA ARG A 95 -10.20 -14.78 -5.69
C ARG A 95 -9.25 -15.03 -6.86
N ASP A 96 -8.33 -14.09 -7.10
CA ASP A 96 -7.36 -14.18 -8.19
C ASP A 96 -6.24 -15.16 -7.82
N ILE A 97 -5.84 -15.20 -6.55
CA ILE A 97 -4.94 -16.24 -6.04
C ILE A 97 -5.57 -17.62 -6.25
N ARG A 98 -6.86 -17.79 -5.89
CA ARG A 98 -7.59 -19.05 -6.09
C ARG A 98 -7.60 -19.48 -7.55
N PHE A 99 -7.87 -18.55 -8.47
CA PHE A 99 -7.92 -18.83 -9.90
C PHE A 99 -6.55 -19.23 -10.45
N LYS A 100 -5.48 -18.51 -10.05
CA LYS A 100 -4.10 -18.80 -10.49
C LYS A 100 -3.49 -20.04 -9.85
N SER A 101 -3.79 -20.31 -8.58
CA SER A 101 -3.23 -21.45 -7.85
C SER A 101 -4.00 -22.75 -8.10
N ASN A 102 -5.21 -22.67 -8.66
CA ASN A 102 -6.13 -23.80 -8.85
C ASN A 102 -6.40 -24.59 -7.55
N LEU A 103 -6.41 -23.89 -6.40
CA LEU A 103 -6.65 -24.49 -5.08
C LEU A 103 -8.10 -24.29 -4.63
N ASN A 104 -8.61 -25.21 -3.81
CA ASN A 104 -9.91 -25.03 -3.18
C ASN A 104 -9.83 -23.96 -2.07
N MET A 105 -10.93 -23.22 -1.84
CA MET A 105 -10.96 -22.11 -0.87
C MET A 105 -10.55 -22.52 0.54
N THR A 106 -10.91 -23.72 0.98
CA THR A 106 -10.56 -24.24 2.31
C THR A 106 -9.06 -24.48 2.45
N GLN A 107 -8.40 -25.00 1.41
CA GLN A 107 -6.95 -25.22 1.39
C GLN A 107 -6.21 -23.89 1.28
N LEU A 108 -6.66 -23.01 0.38
CA LEU A 108 -6.09 -21.67 0.20
C LEU A 108 -6.12 -20.86 1.51
N ASN A 109 -7.22 -20.91 2.26
CA ASN A 109 -7.31 -20.23 3.56
C ASN A 109 -6.35 -20.80 4.61
N LYS A 110 -6.08 -22.11 4.59
CA LYS A 110 -5.08 -22.73 5.49
C LYS A 110 -3.66 -22.29 5.12
N VAL A 111 -3.33 -22.32 3.83
CA VAL A 111 -2.05 -21.88 3.29
C VAL A 111 -1.79 -20.40 3.59
N LEU A 112 -2.77 -19.52 3.32
CA LEU A 112 -2.65 -18.10 3.61
C LEU A 112 -2.45 -17.83 5.12
N LYS A 113 -3.18 -18.54 6.00
CA LYS A 113 -2.97 -18.44 7.45
C LYS A 113 -1.58 -18.93 7.88
N SER A 114 -1.08 -20.01 7.28
CA SER A 114 0.28 -20.52 7.53
C SER A 114 1.33 -19.47 7.16
N LEU A 115 1.23 -18.89 5.96
CA LEU A 115 2.14 -17.86 5.46
C LEU A 115 2.04 -16.54 6.25
N GLU A 116 0.85 -16.16 6.73
CA GLU A 116 0.60 -14.98 7.56
C GLU A 116 1.19 -15.18 8.98
N THR A 117 1.04 -16.38 9.56
CA THR A 117 1.62 -16.72 10.87
C THR A 117 3.15 -16.72 10.83
N LYS A 118 3.73 -17.20 9.71
CA LYS A 118 5.19 -17.16 9.47
C LYS A 118 5.71 -15.75 9.12
N LYS A 119 4.84 -14.74 9.00
CA LYS A 119 5.17 -13.37 8.57
C LYS A 119 5.86 -13.27 7.21
N TYR A 120 5.55 -14.18 6.28
CA TYR A 120 6.00 -14.05 4.89
C TYR A 120 5.07 -13.15 4.08
N ILE A 121 3.78 -13.18 4.41
CA ILE A 121 2.77 -12.34 3.78
C ILE A 121 2.02 -11.55 4.85
N LYS A 122 1.45 -10.42 4.45
CA LYS A 122 0.49 -9.65 5.23
C LYS A 122 -0.80 -9.45 4.44
N ALA A 123 -1.88 -9.32 5.17
CA ALA A 123 -3.17 -8.96 4.61
C ALA A 123 -3.39 -7.45 4.72
N VAL A 124 -3.69 -6.81 3.60
CA VAL A 124 -4.10 -5.41 3.55
C VAL A 124 -5.51 -5.35 2.99
N LYS A 125 -6.37 -4.50 3.54
CA LYS A 125 -7.69 -4.26 2.96
C LYS A 125 -7.59 -3.06 2.03
N SER A 126 -8.05 -3.23 0.79
CA SER A 126 -8.03 -2.14 -0.19
C SER A 126 -9.14 -1.12 0.11
N VAL A 127 -8.76 0.16 0.09
CA VAL A 127 -9.69 1.29 0.24
C VAL A 127 -10.49 1.52 -1.05
N SER A 128 -9.85 1.47 -2.22
CA SER A 128 -10.50 1.73 -3.52
C SER A 128 -11.51 0.66 -3.94
N ALA A 129 -11.33 -0.60 -3.53
CA ALA A 129 -12.14 -1.73 -3.98
C ALA A 129 -13.01 -2.31 -2.85
N SER A 130 -13.87 -1.47 -2.25
CA SER A 130 -14.92 -1.86 -1.29
C SER A 130 -14.49 -2.92 -0.27
N LYS A 131 -13.41 -2.65 0.48
CA LYS A 131 -12.93 -3.50 1.59
C LYS A 131 -12.49 -4.92 1.18
N LYS A 132 -12.10 -5.13 -0.09
CA LYS A 132 -11.50 -6.41 -0.53
C LYS A 132 -10.17 -6.65 0.17
N LYS A 133 -10.00 -7.86 0.72
CA LYS A 133 -8.74 -8.33 1.33
C LYS A 133 -7.74 -8.71 0.24
N VAL A 134 -6.66 -7.93 0.10
CA VAL A 134 -5.52 -8.23 -0.76
C VAL A 134 -4.36 -8.77 0.09
N TYR A 135 -3.55 -9.63 -0.50
CA TYR A 135 -2.36 -10.18 0.14
C TYR A 135 -1.11 -9.69 -0.58
N MET A 136 -0.07 -9.39 0.20
CA MET A 136 1.22 -8.94 -0.29
C MET A 136 2.34 -9.45 0.62
N LEU A 137 3.59 -9.31 0.20
CA LEU A 137 4.75 -9.67 1.01
C LEU A 137 4.83 -8.81 2.28
N TYR A 138 5.36 -9.40 3.36
CA TYR A 138 5.41 -8.73 4.66
C TYR A 138 6.27 -7.45 4.64
N ASP A 139 7.45 -7.55 4.03
CA ASP A 139 8.44 -6.46 3.97
C ASP A 139 8.09 -5.36 2.96
N LEU A 140 7.08 -5.59 2.12
CA LEU A 140 6.75 -4.67 1.03
C LEU A 140 5.72 -3.64 1.48
N GLU A 141 6.01 -2.36 1.29
CA GLU A 141 5.06 -1.29 1.58
C GLU A 141 3.93 -1.27 0.53
N PRO A 142 2.66 -1.16 0.98
CA PRO A 142 1.52 -1.14 0.06
C PRO A 142 1.54 0.13 -0.77
N ASP A 143 1.16 -0.01 -2.05
CA ASP A 143 1.02 1.13 -2.94
C ASP A 143 -0.06 2.10 -2.43
N SER A 144 0.13 3.42 -2.62
CA SER A 144 -0.84 4.45 -2.20
C SER A 144 -2.21 4.26 -2.83
N THR A 145 -2.28 3.65 -4.02
CA THR A 145 -3.55 3.28 -4.66
C THR A 145 -4.33 2.20 -3.92
N VAL A 146 -3.67 1.39 -3.07
CA VAL A 146 -4.31 0.34 -2.28
C VAL A 146 -4.72 0.86 -0.91
N THR A 147 -3.87 1.67 -0.27
CA THR A 147 -4.11 2.25 1.06
C THR A 147 -4.95 3.52 1.03
N GLY A 148 -5.12 4.16 -0.14
CA GLY A 148 -5.78 5.47 -0.25
C GLY A 148 -4.85 6.65 0.02
N GLY A 149 -3.55 6.41 0.22
CA GLY A 149 -2.55 7.45 0.47
C GLY A 149 -2.51 7.92 1.93
N ALA A 150 -2.07 9.16 2.14
CA ALA A 150 -1.83 9.72 3.48
C ALA A 150 -3.11 10.10 4.26
N TRP A 151 -4.28 10.02 3.63
CA TRP A 151 -5.57 10.46 4.19
C TRP A 151 -6.37 9.36 4.89
N TYR A 152 -5.86 8.13 4.86
CA TYR A 152 -6.55 6.97 5.42
C TYR A 152 -5.68 6.29 6.47
N GLN A 153 -6.29 6.05 7.62
CA GLN A 153 -5.74 5.17 8.65
C GLN A 153 -6.75 4.06 8.94
N ASP A 154 -6.29 2.81 8.95
CA ASP A 154 -7.12 1.64 9.20
C ASP A 154 -8.39 1.48 8.30
N GLN A 155 -8.37 2.08 7.10
CA GLN A 155 -9.46 2.17 6.11
C GLN A 155 -10.52 3.25 6.38
N ASP A 156 -10.38 4.04 7.43
CA ASP A 156 -11.23 5.19 7.66
C ASP A 156 -10.55 6.45 7.14
N PHE A 157 -11.35 7.32 6.52
CA PHE A 157 -10.87 8.61 6.03
C PHE A 157 -10.72 9.55 7.22
N GLU A 158 -9.52 10.09 7.42
CA GLU A 158 -9.24 11.02 8.50
C GLU A 158 -9.64 12.44 8.12
N SER A 159 -10.94 12.73 8.13
CA SER A 159 -11.45 14.08 7.83
C SER A 159 -10.92 15.13 8.79
N GLU A 160 -10.83 14.81 10.09
CA GLU A 160 -10.31 15.73 11.10
C GLU A 160 -8.85 16.10 10.84
N PHE A 161 -8.04 15.15 10.39
CA PHE A 161 -6.64 15.40 10.05
C PHE A 161 -6.52 16.29 8.81
N VAL A 162 -7.34 16.04 7.79
CA VAL A 162 -7.42 16.88 6.58
C VAL A 162 -7.83 18.30 6.93
N ASP A 163 -8.83 18.48 7.80
CA ASP A 163 -9.31 19.78 8.26
C ASP A 163 -8.23 20.54 9.03
N VAL A 164 -7.53 19.87 9.94
CA VAL A 164 -6.40 20.46 10.68
C VAL A 164 -5.31 20.91 9.72
N LEU A 165 -4.91 20.07 8.76
CA LEU A 165 -3.90 20.44 7.76
C LEU A 165 -4.33 21.60 6.88
N SER A 166 -5.59 21.63 6.44
CA SER A 166 -6.18 22.73 5.67
C SER A 166 -6.07 24.05 6.46
N GLN A 167 -6.44 24.04 7.74
CA GLN A 167 -6.33 25.19 8.63
C GLN A 167 -4.87 25.64 8.82
N GLN A 168 -3.92 24.71 8.99
CA GLN A 168 -2.51 25.05 9.14
C GLN A 168 -1.91 25.63 7.85
N CYS A 169 -2.28 25.08 6.68
CA CYS A 169 -1.88 25.62 5.38
C CYS A 169 -2.40 27.04 5.21
N LEU A 170 -3.68 27.28 5.53
CA LEU A 170 -4.26 28.62 5.46
C LEU A 170 -3.62 29.59 6.44
N ARG A 171 -3.31 29.15 7.67
CA ARG A 171 -2.62 29.96 8.67
C ARG A 171 -1.27 30.45 8.14
N PHE A 172 -0.46 29.53 7.60
CA PHE A 172 0.84 29.87 7.01
C PHE A 172 0.71 30.90 5.87
N LEU A 173 -0.23 30.69 4.95
CA LEU A 173 -0.46 31.62 3.83
C LEU A 173 -0.91 33.00 4.33
N THR A 174 -1.70 33.04 5.39
CA THR A 174 -2.19 34.29 6.01
C THR A 174 -1.05 35.04 6.70
N GLU A 175 -0.27 34.35 7.53
CA GLU A 175 0.90 34.90 8.21
C GLU A 175 1.90 35.48 7.19
N LYS A 176 2.19 34.74 6.12
CA LYS A 176 3.08 35.20 5.04
C LYS A 176 2.53 36.45 4.33
N ALA A 177 1.21 36.50 4.10
CA ALA A 177 0.57 37.67 3.51
C ALA A 177 0.62 38.89 4.43
N GLU A 178 0.46 38.71 5.74
CA GLU A 178 0.57 39.78 6.73
C GLU A 178 2.00 40.30 6.87
N GLU A 179 2.99 39.42 6.93
CA GLU A 179 4.41 39.79 6.95
C GLU A 179 4.80 40.59 5.71
N ALA A 180 4.34 40.16 4.53
CA ALA A 180 4.57 40.87 3.29
C ALA A 180 3.97 42.29 3.29
N ARG A 181 2.82 42.50 3.97
CA ARG A 181 2.23 43.83 4.16
C ARG A 181 3.03 44.69 5.14
N LYS A 182 3.55 44.10 6.23
CA LYS A 182 4.34 44.80 7.26
C LYS A 182 5.70 45.28 6.73
N GLN A 183 6.34 44.53 5.83
CA GLN A 183 7.68 44.83 5.31
C GLN A 183 7.75 46.05 4.37
N GLY A 184 6.62 46.61 3.93
CA GLY A 184 6.59 47.77 3.03
C GLY A 184 7.17 47.49 1.62
N GLY A 185 7.41 48.54 0.84
CA GLY A 185 7.98 48.43 -0.52
C GLY A 185 6.97 48.47 -1.68
N GLY A 186 5.72 48.86 -1.40
CA GLY A 186 4.67 49.11 -2.40
C GLY A 186 3.74 47.93 -2.68
N PRO A 187 2.53 48.16 -3.23
CA PRO A 187 1.49 47.13 -3.35
C PRO A 187 1.89 45.92 -4.20
N LEU A 188 2.65 46.14 -5.28
CA LEU A 188 3.08 45.07 -6.18
C LEU A 188 4.13 44.15 -5.52
N LEU A 189 5.09 44.74 -4.80
CA LEU A 189 6.12 43.96 -4.11
C LEU A 189 5.53 43.17 -2.94
N ALA A 190 4.63 43.80 -2.15
CA ALA A 190 3.90 43.12 -1.08
C ALA A 190 3.11 41.93 -1.64
N ARG A 191 2.39 42.12 -2.76
CA ARG A 191 1.68 41.03 -3.45
C ARG A 191 2.61 39.89 -3.84
N ASN A 192 3.73 40.19 -4.48
CA ASN A 192 4.67 39.16 -4.95
C ASN A 192 5.29 38.38 -3.77
N LYS A 193 5.57 39.04 -2.66
CA LYS A 193 6.09 38.41 -1.43
C LYS A 193 5.05 37.54 -0.69
N SER A 194 3.76 37.82 -0.86
CA SER A 194 2.69 37.04 -0.21
C SER A 194 2.51 35.64 -0.82
N TYR A 195 3.06 35.36 -2.00
CA TYR A 195 2.94 34.04 -2.62
C TYR A 195 3.86 33.01 -1.95
N ALA A 196 3.38 31.78 -1.82
CA ALA A 196 4.14 30.62 -1.36
C ALA A 196 4.05 29.48 -2.36
N THR A 197 5.12 28.68 -2.45
CA THR A 197 5.11 27.42 -3.19
C THR A 197 4.57 26.30 -2.29
N ALA A 198 4.09 25.21 -2.89
CA ALA A 198 3.72 24.01 -2.13
C ALA A 198 4.91 23.42 -1.34
N ILE A 199 6.13 23.62 -1.83
CA ILE A 199 7.37 23.21 -1.16
C ILE A 199 7.58 23.99 0.14
N ASP A 200 7.33 25.30 0.13
CA ASP A 200 7.45 26.14 1.32
C ASP A 200 6.44 25.72 2.40
N VAL A 201 5.20 25.44 1.97
CA VAL A 201 4.13 24.98 2.86
C VAL A 201 4.48 23.59 3.41
N HIS A 202 4.98 22.68 2.57
CA HIS A 202 5.39 21.34 2.98
C HIS A 202 6.50 21.36 4.04
N LYS A 203 7.50 22.24 3.89
CA LYS A 203 8.54 22.46 4.91
C LYS A 203 7.95 22.94 6.23
N PHE A 204 7.07 23.94 6.18
CA PHE A 204 6.40 24.46 7.37
C PHE A 204 5.59 23.38 8.10
N ILE A 205 4.80 22.59 7.37
CA ILE A 205 4.01 21.50 7.94
C ILE A 205 4.92 20.41 8.54
N SER A 206 6.04 20.11 7.87
CA SER A 206 7.03 19.14 8.37
C SER A 206 7.69 19.61 9.66
N ASP A 207 8.03 20.91 9.76
CA ASP A 207 8.64 21.51 10.94
C ASP A 207 7.68 21.55 12.15
N LEU A 208 6.37 21.70 11.89
CA LEU A 208 5.35 21.65 12.94
C LEU A 208 5.17 20.25 13.54
N GLY A 209 5.59 19.18 12.85
CA GLY A 209 5.54 17.81 13.36
C GLY A 209 4.12 17.29 13.64
N ILE A 210 3.12 17.79 12.90
CA ILE A 210 1.70 17.45 13.14
C ILE A 210 1.37 16.02 12.68
N SER A 211 2.03 15.55 11.62
CA SER A 211 1.74 14.23 11.04
C SER A 211 2.75 13.18 11.49
N LYS A 212 2.25 12.02 11.94
CA LYS A 212 3.06 10.80 12.08
C LYS A 212 3.35 10.14 10.73
N VAL A 213 2.51 10.42 9.74
CA VAL A 213 2.61 9.94 8.37
C VAL A 213 3.47 10.89 7.55
N SER A 214 4.33 10.34 6.68
CA SER A 214 5.12 11.11 5.74
C SER A 214 4.21 11.69 4.64
N LEU A 215 4.06 13.00 4.61
CA LEU A 215 3.31 13.71 3.57
C LEU A 215 4.20 13.99 2.37
N SER A 216 3.70 13.74 1.16
CA SER A 216 4.38 14.14 -0.07
C SER A 216 4.00 15.57 -0.47
N ILE A 217 4.77 16.17 -1.39
CA ILE A 217 4.46 17.50 -1.92
C ILE A 217 3.11 17.51 -2.64
N ASN A 218 2.78 16.42 -3.36
CA ASN A 218 1.50 16.29 -4.08
C ASN A 218 0.30 16.19 -3.12
N ASP A 219 0.49 15.62 -1.92
CA ASP A 219 -0.54 15.59 -0.88
C ASP A 219 -0.83 17.02 -0.39
N ILE A 220 0.21 17.81 -0.15
CA ILE A 220 0.08 19.23 0.23
C ILE A 220 -0.56 20.06 -0.89
N GLU A 221 -0.20 19.83 -2.16
CA GLU A 221 -0.84 20.50 -3.29
C GLU A 221 -2.34 20.20 -3.36
N SER A 222 -2.74 18.97 -3.04
CA SER A 222 -4.14 18.56 -2.99
C SER A 222 -4.90 19.31 -1.89
N ILE A 223 -4.30 19.47 -0.70
CA ILE A 223 -4.88 20.27 0.40
C ILE A 223 -4.90 21.76 0.04
N LEU A 224 -3.83 22.30 -0.52
CA LEU A 224 -3.83 23.70 -0.96
C LEU A 224 -4.90 23.96 -2.03
N TYR A 225 -5.19 22.96 -2.86
CA TYR A 225 -6.29 23.06 -3.81
C TYR A 225 -7.66 23.10 -3.12
N THR A 226 -7.89 22.36 -2.04
CA THR A 226 -9.15 22.48 -1.28
C THR A 226 -9.29 23.87 -0.66
N VAL A 227 -8.22 24.42 -0.09
CA VAL A 227 -8.22 25.80 0.45
C VAL A 227 -8.56 26.85 -0.62
N VAL A 228 -8.13 26.61 -1.86
CA VAL A 228 -8.50 27.45 -3.01
C VAL A 228 -9.97 27.29 -3.38
N LEU A 229 -10.50 26.06 -3.38
CA LEU A 229 -11.92 25.80 -3.62
C LEU A 229 -12.83 26.43 -2.56
N ASP A 230 -12.35 26.53 -1.32
CA ASP A 230 -13.05 27.20 -0.21
C ASP A 230 -13.02 28.75 -0.31
N ASN A 231 -12.42 29.31 -1.37
CA ASN A 231 -12.18 30.74 -1.57
C ASN A 231 -11.39 31.42 -0.44
N ASN A 232 -10.56 30.66 0.28
CA ASN A 232 -9.67 31.23 1.30
C ASN A 232 -8.27 31.51 0.74
N ALA A 233 -7.91 30.93 -0.40
CA ALA A 233 -6.67 31.22 -1.12
C ALA A 233 -6.90 31.33 -2.64
N GLU A 234 -5.98 31.99 -3.33
CA GLU A 234 -5.86 31.95 -4.79
C GLU A 234 -4.64 31.13 -5.21
N ARG A 235 -4.71 30.49 -6.38
CA ARG A 235 -3.53 29.90 -7.03
C ARG A 235 -3.20 30.63 -8.33
N THR A 236 -1.91 30.78 -8.62
CA THR A 236 -1.39 31.31 -9.88
C THR A 236 -0.35 30.34 -10.44
N VAL A 237 -0.32 30.18 -11.76
CA VAL A 237 0.69 29.36 -12.44
C VAL A 237 1.98 30.16 -12.55
N SER A 238 3.10 29.57 -12.14
CA SER A 238 4.43 30.15 -12.29
C SER A 238 5.34 29.08 -12.87
N GLY A 239 5.87 29.27 -14.09
CA GLY A 239 6.88 28.42 -14.75
C GLY A 239 6.79 26.92 -14.45
N ASP A 240 7.40 26.52 -13.34
CA ASP A 240 7.60 25.13 -12.90
C ASP A 240 6.57 24.62 -11.86
N GLY A 241 5.50 25.37 -11.55
CA GLY A 241 4.50 24.94 -10.58
C GLY A 241 3.41 25.96 -10.22
N TYR A 242 2.78 25.76 -9.06
CA TYR A 242 1.73 26.62 -8.53
C TYR A 242 2.22 27.49 -7.36
N LEU A 243 1.80 28.75 -7.38
CA LEU A 243 1.96 29.69 -6.28
C LEU A 243 0.61 29.93 -5.63
N TYR A 244 0.59 29.93 -4.29
CA TYR A 244 -0.61 30.08 -3.48
C TYR A 244 -0.51 31.34 -2.63
N ARG A 245 -1.63 32.02 -2.43
CA ARG A 245 -1.71 33.21 -1.59
C ARG A 245 -3.06 33.25 -0.87
N ALA A 246 -3.06 33.55 0.43
CA ALA A 246 -4.30 33.77 1.17
C ALA A 246 -5.04 35.01 0.63
N ILE A 247 -6.37 34.89 0.51
CA ILE A 247 -7.23 35.99 0.11
C ILE A 247 -8.21 36.28 1.25
N ASN A 248 -8.55 37.57 1.39
CA ASN A 248 -9.65 37.95 2.25
C ASN A 248 -10.95 37.69 1.50
N ARG A 249 -11.99 37.24 2.21
CA ARG A 249 -13.34 37.19 1.66
C ARG A 249 -13.75 38.59 1.20
N PHE A 250 -14.20 38.70 -0.04
CA PHE A 250 -14.61 39.97 -0.63
C PHE A 250 -15.88 40.54 0.00
N LEU A 251 -16.78 39.66 0.46
CA LEU A 251 -18.08 40.03 1.01
C LEU A 251 -18.34 39.20 2.27
N ASP A 252 -18.95 39.84 3.25
CA ASP A 252 -19.53 39.15 4.40
C ASP A 252 -20.69 38.26 3.96
N PRO A 253 -21.02 37.22 4.74
CA PRO A 253 -22.22 36.44 4.51
C PRO A 253 -23.45 37.35 4.44
N ILE A 254 -24.27 37.15 3.42
CA ILE A 254 -25.48 37.95 3.19
C ILE A 254 -26.45 37.81 4.38
N GLY A 255 -27.24 38.86 4.64
CA GLY A 255 -28.20 38.85 5.76
C GLY A 255 -29.16 37.67 5.74
N LEU A 256 -29.52 37.17 4.55
CA LEU A 256 -30.43 36.03 4.41
C LEU A 256 -29.90 34.77 5.12
N VAL A 257 -28.62 34.42 4.95
CA VAL A 257 -28.05 33.22 5.60
C VAL A 257 -27.80 33.43 7.09
N LYS A 258 -27.86 34.68 7.58
CA LYS A 258 -27.81 35.01 9.00
C LYS A 258 -29.18 34.87 9.68
N THR A 259 -30.25 34.70 8.92
CA THR A 259 -31.61 34.50 9.45
C THR A 259 -32.02 33.04 9.33
N THR A 260 -32.80 32.56 10.30
CA THR A 260 -33.34 31.19 10.32
C THR A 260 -34.17 30.87 9.08
N CYS A 261 -34.92 31.83 8.57
CA CYS A 261 -35.71 31.68 7.34
C CYS A 261 -34.84 31.37 6.10
N GLY A 262 -33.62 31.91 6.02
CA GLY A 262 -32.74 31.70 4.87
C GLY A 262 -32.10 30.30 4.81
N VAL A 263 -32.11 29.57 5.92
CA VAL A 263 -31.58 28.20 6.02
C VAL A 263 -32.65 27.18 6.41
N CYS A 264 -33.91 27.61 6.52
CA CYS A 264 -35.01 26.77 6.99
C CYS A 264 -35.35 25.68 5.96
N PRO A 265 -35.28 24.38 6.35
CA PRO A 265 -35.52 23.26 5.42
C PRO A 265 -36.98 23.17 4.97
N ILE A 266 -37.91 23.79 5.72
CA ILE A 266 -39.35 23.78 5.47
C ILE A 266 -39.90 25.16 5.09
N ALA A 267 -39.04 26.09 4.67
CA ALA A 267 -39.43 27.46 4.33
C ALA A 267 -40.56 27.52 3.29
N SER A 268 -40.53 26.63 2.29
CA SER A 268 -41.56 26.54 1.24
C SER A 268 -42.96 26.13 1.75
N ARG A 269 -43.04 25.58 2.96
CA ARG A 269 -44.29 25.15 3.61
C ARG A 269 -44.76 26.14 4.67
N CYS A 270 -44.00 27.20 4.93
CA CYS A 270 -44.33 28.22 5.90
C CYS A 270 -45.24 29.27 5.26
N ALA A 271 -46.40 29.50 5.88
CA ALA A 271 -47.37 30.49 5.42
C ALA A 271 -48.07 31.15 6.61
N ASP A 272 -48.85 32.20 6.35
CA ASP A 272 -49.64 32.88 7.40
C ASP A 272 -50.74 31.99 8.00
N THR A 273 -51.10 30.91 7.29
CA THR A 273 -52.12 29.94 7.69
C THR A 273 -51.56 28.51 7.65
N GLY A 274 -52.10 27.62 8.49
CA GLY A 274 -51.68 26.23 8.59
C GLY A 274 -50.76 25.93 9.79
N LEU A 275 -50.32 24.68 9.89
CA LEU A 275 -49.55 24.16 11.03
C LEU A 275 -48.11 24.71 11.08
N ILE A 276 -47.52 25.02 9.93
CA ILE A 276 -46.19 25.61 9.82
C ILE A 276 -46.37 27.08 9.49
N ASN A 277 -46.16 27.95 10.48
CA ASN A 277 -46.31 29.38 10.31
C ASN A 277 -45.29 30.14 11.19
N PRO A 278 -44.98 31.41 10.86
CA PRO A 278 -43.97 32.17 11.59
C PRO A 278 -44.32 32.43 13.06
N LYS A 279 -45.61 32.44 13.43
CA LYS A 279 -46.07 32.78 14.79
C LYS A 279 -45.78 31.68 15.82
N VAL A 280 -45.69 30.43 15.37
CA VAL A 280 -45.39 29.26 16.20
C VAL A 280 -44.08 28.57 15.77
N CYS A 281 -43.22 29.30 15.07
CA CYS A 281 -41.98 28.75 14.54
C CYS A 281 -40.95 28.52 15.66
N GLU A 282 -40.64 27.25 15.93
CA GLU A 282 -39.62 26.85 16.91
C GLU A 282 -38.24 27.38 16.51
N TYR A 283 -37.83 27.21 15.24
CA TYR A 283 -36.54 27.70 14.75
C TYR A 283 -36.32 29.20 14.99
N LEU A 284 -37.38 30.02 14.82
CA LEU A 284 -37.28 31.46 15.04
C LEU A 284 -37.23 31.79 16.53
N THR A 285 -38.01 31.08 17.35
CA THR A 285 -38.02 31.25 18.80
C THR A 285 -36.65 30.92 19.39
N GLU A 286 -36.08 29.76 19.08
CA GLU A 286 -34.76 29.32 19.54
C GLU A 286 -33.66 30.32 19.15
N TRP A 287 -33.67 30.77 17.88
CA TRP A 287 -32.67 31.72 17.41
C TRP A 287 -32.76 33.08 18.10
N LEU A 288 -33.96 33.56 18.43
CA LEU A 288 -34.14 34.80 19.20
C LEU A 288 -33.74 34.66 20.68
N GLU A 289 -33.75 33.45 21.23
CA GLU A 289 -33.30 33.16 22.61
C GLU A 289 -31.77 33.02 22.71
N GLU A 290 -31.12 32.51 21.67
CA GLU A 290 -29.65 32.36 21.61
C GLU A 290 -28.90 33.64 21.16
N SER A 291 -29.60 34.62 20.58
CA SER A 291 -29.04 35.89 20.06
C SER A 291 -28.95 36.99 21.12
#